data_AF-A0A3A5UWM3-F1
#
_entry.id   AF-A0A3A5UWM3-F1
#
_cell.length_a   1.000
_cell.length_b   1.000
_cell.length_c   1.000
_cell.angle_alpha   90.00
_cell.angle_beta   90.00
_cell.angle_gamma   90.00
#
_symmetry.space_group_name_H-M   'P 1'
#
loop_
_entity.id
_entity.type
_entity.pdbx_description
1 polymer ?
#
loop_
_entity_poly.entity_id
_entity_poly.type
_entity_poly.pdbx_seq_one_letter_code
_entity_poly.pdbx_strand_id
1 'polypeptide(L)'
;DDDGWYGPNGGGHANMTPEEWGGSTGALNGNGWIHYAVPYDHLLCNGAAEFDPVSTWDDECGTGPEDPVFGINWRHLTMIAPEYGTNTNHTGYIWTIDTTDPAKPFLLSKWKLPGTSILPDGSEHEHHYIPGGYIYSPHNGDTGTNGHVYWTHYHAGNWATDHSNIWKDTKWVDGVPAPEVGFPAIEEFAETLTMGYYLPAGPTWIEDPKETLGYDMADCWASCMIPFDWGLQYDPRGYLFISEMVSGVYVVQMDEDRDPRYLYPPTYTAIEDDE
;
A
#
# COMPACT_ATOMS: atom_id res chain seq x y z
N ASP A 1 -2.37 -29.02 -5.27
CA ASP A 1 -1.85 -29.20 -3.92
C ASP A 1 -2.50 -28.09 -3.14
N ASP A 2 -3.56 -28.43 -2.40
CA ASP A 2 -4.50 -27.46 -1.82
C ASP A 2 -3.98 -26.92 -0.47
N ASP A 3 -2.77 -27.35 -0.10
CA ASP A 3 -2.05 -27.02 1.13
C ASP A 3 -1.01 -25.88 0.90
N GLY A 4 -0.85 -25.39 -0.33
CA GLY A 4 0.07 -24.30 -0.67
C GLY A 4 -0.53 -22.90 -0.45
N TRP A 5 0.30 -21.85 -0.51
CA TRP A 5 -0.06 -20.42 -0.37
C TRP A 5 -1.26 -19.94 -1.22
N TYR A 6 -1.78 -20.70 -2.17
CA TYR A 6 -2.96 -20.29 -2.97
C TYR A 6 -4.16 -21.24 -2.78
N GLY A 7 -4.10 -22.12 -1.78
CA GLY A 7 -5.13 -23.10 -1.49
C GLY A 7 -6.22 -22.55 -0.57
N PRO A 8 -7.49 -22.97 -0.73
CA PRO A 8 -8.59 -22.51 0.12
C PRO A 8 -8.44 -22.92 1.61
N ASN A 9 -7.53 -23.85 1.90
CA ASN A 9 -7.27 -24.37 3.25
C ASN A 9 -5.84 -24.07 3.76
N GLY A 10 -5.01 -23.33 3.01
CA GLY A 10 -3.60 -23.13 3.33
C GLY A 10 -3.09 -21.76 2.92
N GLY A 11 -2.63 -20.97 3.89
CA GLY A 11 -1.78 -19.77 3.75
C GLY A 11 -2.32 -18.57 2.97
N GLY A 12 -2.92 -18.75 1.79
CA GLY A 12 -3.21 -17.65 0.86
C GLY A 12 -4.20 -16.63 1.33
N HIS A 13 -5.11 -17.05 2.21
CA HIS A 13 -6.09 -16.18 2.81
C HIS A 13 -5.68 -15.70 4.20
N ALA A 14 -4.40 -15.80 4.56
CA ALA A 14 -3.88 -15.26 5.81
C ALA A 14 -4.66 -15.77 7.04
N ASN A 15 -4.88 -17.09 7.09
CA ASN A 15 -5.64 -17.79 8.13
C ASN A 15 -7.10 -17.33 8.31
N MET A 16 -7.67 -16.63 7.32
CA MET A 16 -9.09 -16.28 7.25
C MET A 16 -9.88 -17.29 6.43
N THR A 17 -11.19 -17.36 6.67
CA THR A 17 -12.11 -18.07 5.78
C THR A 17 -12.20 -17.38 4.41
N PRO A 18 -12.56 -18.11 3.33
CA PRO A 18 -12.83 -17.48 2.03
C PRO A 18 -13.87 -16.35 2.09
N GLU A 19 -14.84 -16.41 3.00
CA GLU A 19 -15.82 -15.34 3.21
C GLU A 19 -15.23 -14.11 3.91
N GLU A 20 -14.24 -14.30 4.79
CA GLU A 20 -13.53 -13.19 5.45
C GLU A 20 -12.48 -12.55 4.53
N TRP A 21 -11.87 -13.33 3.64
CA TRP A 21 -10.93 -12.87 2.62
C TRP A 21 -11.61 -12.30 1.36
N GLY A 22 -12.55 -13.03 0.77
CA GLY A 22 -13.28 -12.61 -0.42
C GLY A 22 -14.53 -11.78 -0.11
N GLY A 23 -14.88 -11.56 1.15
CA GLY A 23 -16.14 -10.94 1.57
C GLY A 23 -17.34 -11.88 1.44
N SER A 24 -18.38 -11.65 2.26
CA SER A 24 -19.56 -12.51 2.39
C SER A 24 -20.51 -12.52 1.18
N THR A 25 -20.21 -11.75 0.12
CA THR A 25 -21.04 -11.61 -1.09
C THR A 25 -20.42 -12.21 -2.35
N GLY A 26 -19.35 -12.99 -2.23
CA GLY A 26 -18.75 -13.72 -3.36
C GLY A 26 -18.15 -12.79 -4.42
N ALA A 27 -18.41 -13.07 -5.71
CA ALA A 27 -17.79 -12.41 -6.89
C ALA A 27 -17.82 -10.86 -6.91
N LEU A 28 -18.65 -10.21 -6.07
CA LEU A 28 -18.66 -8.75 -5.92
C LEU A 28 -17.40 -8.19 -5.25
N ASN A 29 -16.73 -9.00 -4.42
CA ASN A 29 -15.58 -8.61 -3.61
C ASN A 29 -14.27 -9.30 -4.04
N GLY A 30 -14.27 -9.96 -5.21
CA GLY A 30 -13.13 -10.73 -5.71
C GLY A 30 -13.26 -12.22 -5.42
N ASN A 31 -12.77 -13.08 -6.33
CA ASN A 31 -12.78 -14.54 -6.14
C ASN A 31 -11.68 -15.01 -5.16
N GLY A 32 -11.29 -14.16 -4.22
CA GLY A 32 -10.09 -14.35 -3.37
C GLY A 32 -8.76 -14.21 -4.12
N TRP A 33 -8.78 -13.63 -5.32
CA TRP A 33 -7.59 -13.46 -6.15
C TRP A 33 -6.71 -12.33 -5.64
N ILE A 34 -5.39 -12.51 -5.81
CA ILE A 34 -4.38 -11.52 -5.48
C ILE A 34 -4.00 -10.83 -6.78
N HIS A 35 -4.19 -9.52 -6.84
CA HIS A 35 -3.76 -8.72 -7.99
C HIS A 35 -2.24 -8.52 -7.94
N TYR A 36 -1.73 -8.09 -6.79
CA TYR A 36 -0.31 -7.82 -6.58
C TYR A 36 0.10 -8.08 -5.12
N ALA A 37 1.37 -8.43 -4.93
CA ALA A 37 1.96 -8.68 -3.63
C ALA A 37 3.34 -8.01 -3.55
N VAL A 38 3.59 -7.24 -2.50
CA VAL A 38 4.90 -6.65 -2.22
C VAL A 38 5.35 -7.12 -0.84
N PRO A 39 6.31 -8.05 -0.77
CA PRO A 39 6.96 -8.37 0.49
C PRO A 39 7.99 -7.28 0.84
N TYR A 40 8.14 -6.97 2.13
CA TYR A 40 9.37 -6.33 2.58
C TYR A 40 10.56 -7.26 2.36
N ASP A 41 11.72 -6.70 2.02
CA ASP A 41 12.95 -7.49 1.89
C ASP A 41 13.55 -7.91 3.24
N HIS A 42 13.09 -7.32 4.34
CA HIS A 42 13.71 -7.42 5.66
C HIS A 42 12.66 -7.46 6.78
N LEU A 43 13.09 -7.88 7.97
CA LEU A 43 12.26 -7.80 9.18
C LEU A 43 12.13 -6.37 9.66
N LEU A 44 10.93 -6.02 10.10
CA LEU A 44 10.58 -4.74 10.68
C LEU A 44 10.21 -4.91 12.16
N CYS A 45 10.63 -3.95 12.98
CA CYS A 45 10.14 -3.78 14.34
C CYS A 45 9.88 -2.29 14.61
N ASN A 46 8.62 -1.91 14.77
CA ASN A 46 8.21 -0.52 15.03
C ASN A 46 8.85 0.50 14.06
N GLY A 47 8.81 0.17 12.77
CA GLY A 47 9.45 0.90 11.68
C GLY A 47 10.94 0.58 11.46
N ALA A 48 11.69 0.16 12.49
CA ALA A 48 13.12 -0.13 12.31
C ALA A 48 13.33 -1.40 11.46
N ALA A 49 14.26 -1.30 10.51
CA ALA A 49 14.77 -2.45 9.76
C ALA A 49 15.86 -3.19 10.55
N GLU A 50 16.00 -4.51 10.32
CA GLU A 50 16.99 -5.34 11.02
C GLU A 50 18.45 -4.91 10.79
N PHE A 51 18.70 -4.12 9.74
CA PHE A 51 20.03 -3.58 9.40
C PHE A 51 20.22 -2.12 9.83
N ASP A 52 19.19 -1.47 10.38
CA ASP A 52 19.33 -0.14 10.92
C ASP A 52 20.27 -0.14 12.14
N PRO A 53 20.93 0.99 12.46
CA PRO A 53 21.79 1.05 13.63
C PRO A 53 20.98 0.73 14.90
N VAL A 54 21.44 -0.23 15.71
CA VAL A 54 20.75 -0.65 16.96
C VAL A 54 20.35 0.52 17.86
N SER A 55 21.10 1.63 17.84
CA SER A 55 20.77 2.84 18.59
C SER A 55 19.49 3.58 18.14
N THR A 56 18.92 3.24 16.98
CA THR A 56 17.68 3.82 16.45
C THR A 56 16.47 2.92 16.68
N TRP A 57 16.67 1.70 17.19
CA TRP A 57 15.59 0.75 17.46
C TRP A 57 14.80 1.17 18.70
N ASP A 58 13.50 0.89 18.69
CA ASP A 58 12.65 1.01 19.89
C ASP A 58 13.10 -0.03 20.94
N ASP A 59 12.90 0.25 22.23
CA ASP A 59 13.24 -0.66 23.32
C ASP A 59 12.55 -2.03 23.15
N GLU A 60 11.35 -2.04 22.56
CA GLU A 60 10.56 -3.23 22.26
C GLU A 60 11.14 -4.07 21.12
N CYS A 61 12.21 -3.63 20.44
CA CYS A 61 12.93 -4.42 19.45
C CYS A 61 14.10 -5.20 20.04
N GLY A 62 14.46 -4.92 21.31
CA GLY A 62 15.49 -5.64 22.06
C GLY A 62 16.83 -5.71 21.35
N THR A 63 17.40 -6.91 21.30
CA THR A 63 18.70 -7.17 20.64
C THR A 63 18.57 -7.69 19.20
N GLY A 64 17.36 -7.69 18.64
CA GLY A 64 17.07 -8.15 17.28
C GLY A 64 16.10 -9.34 17.23
N PRO A 65 15.91 -9.95 16.05
CA PRO A 65 14.94 -11.03 15.83
C PRO A 65 15.13 -12.27 16.72
N GLU A 66 16.35 -12.53 17.16
CA GLU A 66 16.69 -13.67 18.03
C GLU A 66 16.58 -13.35 19.53
N ASP A 67 16.14 -12.13 19.88
CA ASP A 67 15.95 -11.75 21.27
C ASP A 67 14.88 -12.65 21.93
N PRO A 68 15.17 -13.28 23.09
CA PRO A 68 14.25 -14.25 23.68
C PRO A 68 12.95 -13.65 24.22
N VAL A 69 12.89 -12.32 24.37
CA VAL A 69 11.69 -11.60 24.86
C VAL A 69 11.09 -10.77 23.74
N PHE A 70 11.92 -10.03 23.00
CA PHE A 70 11.48 -9.05 22.01
C PHE A 70 11.58 -9.52 20.56
N GLY A 71 12.16 -10.69 20.30
CA GLY A 71 12.25 -11.28 18.96
C GLY A 71 10.88 -11.47 18.29
N ILE A 72 9.84 -11.66 19.11
CA ILE A 72 8.44 -11.71 18.69
C ILE A 72 7.94 -10.38 18.07
N ASN A 73 8.65 -9.26 18.19
CA ASN A 73 8.21 -7.99 17.59
C ASN A 73 8.79 -7.77 16.19
N TRP A 74 9.72 -8.62 15.75
CA TRP A 74 10.32 -8.55 14.43
C TRP A 74 9.49 -9.31 13.40
N ARG A 75 8.84 -8.59 12.49
CA ARG A 75 7.88 -9.12 11.53
C ARG A 75 8.30 -8.94 10.08
N HIS A 76 8.06 -9.98 9.30
CA HIS A 76 8.12 -9.89 7.85
C HIS A 76 6.71 -9.59 7.34
N LEU A 77 6.50 -8.38 6.84
CA LEU A 77 5.20 -7.96 6.33
C LEU A 77 5.14 -8.13 4.81
N THR A 78 4.00 -8.58 4.31
CA THR A 78 3.69 -8.60 2.87
C THR A 78 2.38 -7.88 2.65
N MET A 79 2.39 -6.95 1.71
CA MET A 79 1.22 -6.15 1.41
C MET A 79 0.56 -6.71 0.16
N ILE A 80 -0.73 -6.98 0.28
CA ILE A 80 -1.52 -7.64 -0.75
C ILE A 80 -2.56 -6.66 -1.27
N ALA A 81 -2.54 -6.43 -2.58
CA ALA A 81 -3.64 -5.81 -3.31
C ALA A 81 -4.61 -6.92 -3.74
N PRO A 82 -5.83 -7.01 -3.17
CA PRO A 82 -6.81 -8.01 -3.61
C PRO A 82 -7.40 -7.60 -4.96
N GLU A 83 -7.69 -8.58 -5.82
CA GLU A 83 -8.41 -8.34 -7.08
C GLU A 83 -9.92 -8.44 -6.85
N TYR A 84 -10.64 -7.35 -7.10
CA TYR A 84 -12.10 -7.30 -6.95
C TYR A 84 -12.80 -7.59 -8.28
N GLY A 85 -13.84 -8.41 -8.24
CA GLY A 85 -14.58 -8.82 -9.45
C GLY A 85 -15.53 -7.76 -10.02
N THR A 86 -15.64 -6.58 -9.38
CA THR A 86 -16.45 -5.46 -9.88
C THR A 86 -15.77 -4.12 -9.68
N ASN A 87 -15.91 -3.24 -10.67
CA ASN A 87 -15.31 -1.90 -10.66
C ASN A 87 -15.89 -1.01 -9.55
N THR A 88 -17.17 -1.20 -9.20
CA THR A 88 -17.84 -0.44 -8.12
C THR A 88 -17.18 -0.67 -6.75
N ASN A 89 -16.66 -1.88 -6.52
CA ASN A 89 -16.01 -2.23 -5.25
C ASN A 89 -14.48 -2.16 -5.33
N HIS A 90 -13.91 -1.99 -6.53
CA HIS A 90 -12.47 -1.94 -6.71
C HIS A 90 -11.93 -0.57 -6.30
N THR A 91 -11.57 -0.47 -5.01
CA THR A 91 -11.38 0.81 -4.29
C THR A 91 -10.02 0.87 -3.62
N GLY A 92 -9.00 0.37 -4.33
CA GLY A 92 -7.61 0.53 -3.92
C GLY A 92 -7.27 -0.13 -2.59
N TYR A 93 -7.83 -1.31 -2.29
CA TYR A 93 -7.51 -1.98 -1.04
C TYR A 93 -6.07 -2.48 -1.00
N ILE A 94 -5.43 -2.30 0.15
CA ILE A 94 -4.12 -2.88 0.47
C ILE A 94 -4.23 -3.58 1.83
N TRP A 95 -3.85 -4.83 1.90
CA TRP A 95 -3.93 -5.65 3.11
C TRP A 95 -2.53 -5.94 3.61
N THR A 96 -2.29 -5.71 4.88
CA THR A 96 -0.99 -5.97 5.52
C THR A 96 -1.03 -7.35 6.16
N ILE A 97 -0.25 -8.28 5.63
CA ILE A 97 -0.19 -9.66 6.04
C ILE A 97 1.13 -9.91 6.77
N ASP A 98 1.06 -10.47 7.98
CA ASP A 98 2.22 -11.09 8.60
C ASP A 98 2.61 -12.33 7.82
N THR A 99 3.86 -12.39 7.38
CA THR A 99 4.44 -13.48 6.59
C THR A 99 5.74 -13.98 7.20
N THR A 100 5.97 -13.68 8.48
CA THR A 100 7.17 -14.07 9.23
C THR A 100 7.34 -15.58 9.25
N ASP A 101 6.24 -16.31 9.50
CA ASP A 101 6.14 -17.73 9.20
C ASP A 101 5.32 -17.89 7.90
N PRO A 102 5.96 -18.16 6.75
CA PRO A 102 5.25 -18.28 5.47
C PRO A 102 4.29 -19.48 5.42
N ALA A 103 4.38 -20.43 6.36
CA ALA A 103 3.41 -21.52 6.49
C ALA A 103 2.14 -21.09 7.26
N LYS A 104 2.18 -19.97 7.98
CA LYS A 104 1.08 -19.45 8.81
C LYS A 104 0.92 -17.93 8.70
N PRO A 105 0.73 -17.39 7.49
CA PRO A 105 0.47 -15.97 7.34
C PRO A 105 -0.85 -15.56 7.98
N PHE A 106 -0.96 -14.32 8.44
CA PHE A 106 -2.23 -13.79 8.93
C PHE A 106 -2.38 -12.28 8.76
N LEU A 107 -3.62 -11.82 8.64
CA LEU A 107 -3.95 -10.42 8.40
C LEU A 107 -3.74 -9.56 9.67
N LEU A 108 -3.05 -8.43 9.51
CA LEU A 108 -2.82 -7.45 10.58
C LEU A 108 -3.54 -6.11 10.35
N SER A 109 -3.70 -5.69 9.09
CA SER A 109 -4.33 -4.42 8.76
C SER A 109 -4.98 -4.42 7.38
N LYS A 110 -5.98 -3.53 7.20
CA LYS A 110 -6.61 -3.25 5.92
C LYS A 110 -6.61 -1.74 5.70
N TRP A 111 -6.04 -1.32 4.58
CA TRP A 111 -6.15 0.03 4.07
C TRP A 111 -7.10 0.06 2.87
N LYS A 112 -7.83 1.16 2.71
CA LYS A 112 -8.63 1.47 1.52
C LYS A 112 -8.32 2.88 1.06
N LEU A 113 -8.45 3.11 -0.24
CA LEU A 113 -8.30 4.44 -0.81
C LEU A 113 -9.20 5.45 -0.06
N PRO A 114 -8.66 6.53 0.53
CA PRO A 114 -9.44 7.47 1.32
C PRO A 114 -10.52 8.19 0.50
N GLY A 115 -11.66 8.45 1.15
CA GLY A 115 -12.76 9.25 0.61
C GLY A 115 -14.04 8.46 0.36
N THR A 116 -15.16 9.19 0.35
CA THR A 116 -16.47 8.69 -0.07
C THR A 116 -16.80 9.21 -1.47
N SER A 117 -17.86 8.69 -2.08
CA SER A 117 -18.31 9.14 -3.40
C SER A 117 -19.82 9.12 -3.51
N ILE A 118 -20.37 9.82 -4.49
CA ILE A 118 -21.81 9.81 -4.76
C ILE A 118 -22.07 8.96 -6.01
N LEU A 119 -22.95 7.97 -5.88
CA LEU A 119 -23.37 7.12 -6.99
C LEU A 119 -24.28 7.88 -7.98
N PRO A 120 -24.48 7.36 -9.21
CA PRO A 120 -25.35 8.00 -10.19
C PRO A 120 -26.80 8.21 -9.75
N ASP A 121 -27.27 7.44 -8.76
CA ASP A 121 -28.60 7.58 -8.16
C ASP A 121 -28.66 8.62 -7.01
N GLY A 122 -27.53 9.25 -6.70
CA GLY A 122 -27.40 10.27 -5.67
C GLY A 122 -27.13 9.73 -4.26
N SER A 123 -27.03 8.41 -4.08
CA SER A 123 -26.66 7.82 -2.79
C SER A 123 -25.17 7.93 -2.52
N GLU A 124 -24.78 8.03 -1.24
CA GLU A 124 -23.37 8.01 -0.84
C GLU A 124 -22.84 6.57 -0.81
N HIS A 125 -21.65 6.41 -1.37
CA HIS A 125 -20.86 5.19 -1.38
C HIS A 125 -19.66 5.38 -0.46
N GLU A 126 -19.44 4.40 0.43
CA GLU A 126 -18.37 4.45 1.43
C GLU A 126 -16.96 4.26 0.85
N HIS A 127 -16.88 4.05 -0.45
CA HIS A 127 -15.63 3.92 -1.19
C HIS A 127 -15.55 4.93 -2.32
N HIS A 128 -14.32 5.25 -2.71
CA HIS A 128 -14.05 6.10 -3.84
C HIS A 128 -14.57 5.46 -5.14
N TYR A 129 -15.55 6.10 -5.78
CA TYR A 129 -16.24 5.62 -6.98
C TYR A 129 -16.13 6.65 -8.10
N ILE A 130 -15.76 6.21 -9.32
CA ILE A 130 -15.89 7.04 -10.52
C ILE A 130 -17.06 6.56 -11.38
N PRO A 131 -17.99 7.48 -11.73
CA PRO A 131 -18.96 7.23 -12.79
C PRO A 131 -18.28 6.84 -14.11
N GLY A 132 -18.83 5.84 -14.82
CA GLY A 132 -18.34 5.44 -16.14
C GLY A 132 -17.60 4.10 -16.19
N GLY A 133 -17.48 3.40 -15.06
CA GLY A 133 -16.93 2.05 -15.00
C GLY A 133 -15.41 2.00 -14.85
N TYR A 134 -14.79 3.08 -14.38
CA TYR A 134 -13.36 3.11 -14.07
C TYR A 134 -13.03 2.31 -12.82
N ILE A 135 -11.74 2.02 -12.67
CA ILE A 135 -11.23 1.06 -11.71
C ILE A 135 -10.14 1.72 -10.85
N TYR A 136 -10.27 1.67 -9.53
CA TYR A 136 -9.18 2.02 -8.63
C TYR A 136 -8.47 0.74 -8.19
N SER A 137 -7.57 0.26 -9.05
CA SER A 137 -6.75 -0.93 -8.77
C SER A 137 -5.36 -0.50 -8.36
N PRO A 138 -4.80 -0.98 -7.24
CA PRO A 138 -3.36 -0.98 -7.09
C PRO A 138 -2.76 -1.82 -8.23
N HIS A 139 -1.70 -1.35 -8.87
CA HIS A 139 -1.11 -2.06 -10.01
C HIS A 139 0.39 -2.31 -9.88
N ASN A 140 1.06 -1.51 -9.05
CA ASN A 140 2.45 -1.71 -8.70
C ASN A 140 2.71 -1.09 -7.33
N GLY A 141 3.82 -1.46 -6.70
CA GLY A 141 4.27 -0.85 -5.48
C GLY A 141 5.64 -1.37 -5.07
N ASP A 142 6.23 -0.65 -4.12
CA ASP A 142 7.57 -0.92 -3.61
C ASP A 142 7.66 -0.51 -2.13
N THR A 143 8.55 -1.17 -1.39
CA THR A 143 8.76 -0.88 0.03
C THR A 143 9.80 0.21 0.23
N GLY A 144 9.45 1.18 1.05
CA GLY A 144 10.33 2.25 1.49
C GLY A 144 11.18 1.88 2.69
N THR A 145 11.77 2.91 3.30
CA THR A 145 12.37 2.82 4.62
C THR A 145 11.31 2.91 5.72
N ASN A 146 11.65 2.53 6.94
CA ASN A 146 10.86 2.79 8.14
C ASN A 146 9.44 2.18 8.17
N GLY A 147 9.16 1.13 7.40
CA GLY A 147 7.80 0.59 7.29
C GLY A 147 6.88 1.38 6.35
N HIS A 148 7.41 2.28 5.53
CA HIS A 148 6.65 2.92 4.46
C HIS A 148 6.46 1.98 3.26
N VAL A 149 5.31 2.08 2.61
CA VAL A 149 5.05 1.41 1.33
C VAL A 149 4.39 2.35 0.35
N TYR A 150 4.84 2.26 -0.89
CA TYR A 150 4.43 3.11 -1.99
C TYR A 150 3.69 2.29 -3.04
N TRP A 151 2.56 2.81 -3.53
CA TRP A 151 1.69 2.06 -4.44
C TRP A 151 1.17 2.96 -5.54
N THR A 152 1.13 2.43 -6.76
CA THR A 152 0.40 3.06 -7.86
C THR A 152 -1.00 2.51 -7.94
N HIS A 153 -1.94 3.41 -8.23
CA HIS A 153 -3.32 3.08 -8.51
C HIS A 153 -3.70 3.57 -9.90
N TYR A 154 -4.48 2.74 -10.60
CA TYR A 154 -5.26 3.23 -11.72
C TYR A 154 -6.17 4.37 -11.27
N HIS A 155 -6.08 5.50 -11.97
CA HIS A 155 -6.95 6.67 -11.82
C HIS A 155 -6.89 7.37 -10.45
N ALA A 156 -6.08 6.90 -9.50
CA ALA A 156 -5.88 7.53 -8.19
C ALA A 156 -4.42 7.90 -7.91
N GLY A 157 -3.53 7.75 -8.89
CA GLY A 157 -2.12 8.15 -8.77
C GLY A 157 -1.34 7.29 -7.78
N ASN A 158 -0.40 7.91 -7.06
CA ASN A 158 0.53 7.21 -6.17
C ASN A 158 0.22 7.54 -4.72
N TRP A 159 0.29 6.55 -3.85
CA TRP A 159 0.01 6.68 -2.43
C TRP A 159 1.19 6.19 -1.60
N ALA A 160 1.51 6.93 -0.54
CA ALA A 160 2.45 6.55 0.48
C ALA A 160 1.68 6.16 1.74
N THR A 161 1.93 4.96 2.24
CA THR A 161 1.29 4.41 3.44
C THR A 161 2.33 4.01 4.46
N ASP A 162 2.03 4.22 5.75
CA ASP A 162 2.91 3.84 6.86
C ASP A 162 2.37 2.59 7.58
N HIS A 163 3.23 1.58 7.66
CA HIS A 163 3.00 0.28 8.28
C HIS A 163 3.95 0.02 9.45
N SER A 164 4.73 1.03 9.87
CA SER A 164 5.78 0.95 10.90
C SER A 164 5.27 0.34 12.21
N ASN A 165 4.11 0.79 12.68
CA ASN A 165 3.57 0.44 14.00
C ASN A 165 2.50 -0.66 13.95
N ILE A 166 2.28 -1.30 12.80
CA ILE A 166 1.18 -2.28 12.63
C ILE A 166 1.22 -3.39 13.69
N TRP A 167 2.41 -3.94 13.98
CA TRP A 167 2.55 -4.98 15.00
C TRP A 167 2.19 -4.48 16.42
N LYS A 168 2.70 -3.31 16.77
CA LYS A 168 2.54 -2.67 18.09
C LYS A 168 1.11 -2.23 18.35
N ASP A 169 0.46 -1.66 17.33
CA ASP A 169 -0.87 -1.08 17.44
C ASP A 169 -1.99 -2.13 17.29
N THR A 170 -1.64 -3.35 16.88
CA THR A 170 -2.58 -4.48 16.83
C THR A 170 -3.01 -4.82 18.26
N LYS A 171 -4.32 -4.80 18.51
CA LYS A 171 -4.86 -5.21 19.82
C LYS A 171 -5.08 -6.71 19.82
N TRP A 172 -4.32 -7.40 20.66
CA TRP A 172 -4.37 -8.84 20.81
C TRP A 172 -5.40 -9.26 21.85
N VAL A 173 -6.00 -10.43 21.66
CA VAL A 173 -6.84 -11.07 22.67
C VAL A 173 -6.04 -11.22 23.97
N ASP A 174 -6.64 -10.82 25.08
CA ASP A 174 -6.00 -10.79 26.41
C ASP A 174 -4.74 -9.89 26.50
N GLY A 175 -4.48 -9.04 25.50
CA GLY A 175 -3.33 -8.14 25.44
C GLY A 175 -1.99 -8.84 25.20
N VAL A 176 -1.99 -10.08 24.74
CA VAL A 176 -0.77 -10.88 24.52
C VAL A 176 -0.63 -11.27 23.05
N PRO A 177 0.45 -10.87 22.36
CA PRO A 177 0.70 -11.32 21.00
C PRO A 177 0.82 -12.84 20.88
N ALA A 178 0.05 -13.42 19.96
CA ALA A 178 -0.01 -14.87 19.71
C ALA A 178 0.05 -15.18 18.19
N PRO A 179 1.18 -14.87 17.53
CA PRO A 179 1.34 -15.06 16.08
C PRO A 179 1.15 -16.52 15.64
N GLU A 180 1.41 -17.48 16.51
CA GLU A 180 1.22 -18.92 16.24
C GLU A 180 -0.25 -19.33 16.10
N VAL A 181 -1.17 -18.51 16.65
CA VAL A 181 -2.61 -18.61 16.50
C VAL A 181 -3.07 -17.82 15.27
N GLY A 182 -2.46 -16.67 15.02
CA GLY A 182 -2.71 -15.81 13.85
C GLY A 182 -3.97 -14.96 13.99
N PHE A 183 -4.68 -14.73 12.88
CA PHE A 183 -5.85 -13.84 12.81
C PHE A 183 -6.89 -14.00 13.97
N PRO A 184 -7.24 -15.22 14.42
CA PRO A 184 -8.16 -15.39 15.54
C PRO A 184 -7.69 -14.84 16.90
N ALA A 185 -6.41 -14.50 17.05
CA ALA A 185 -5.86 -13.88 18.26
C ALA A 185 -5.88 -12.33 18.22
N ILE A 186 -6.45 -11.73 17.17
CA ILE A 186 -6.56 -10.28 17.03
C ILE A 186 -7.97 -9.84 17.46
N GLU A 187 -8.03 -8.90 18.41
CA GLU A 187 -9.27 -8.25 18.84
C GLU A 187 -9.59 -7.03 17.95
N GLU A 188 -8.57 -6.26 17.56
CA GLU A 188 -8.71 -5.08 16.70
C GLU A 188 -7.46 -4.93 15.81
N PHE A 189 -7.68 -4.69 14.51
CA PHE A 189 -6.59 -4.42 13.56
C PHE A 189 -5.89 -3.10 13.86
N ALA A 190 -4.60 -3.03 13.56
CA ALA A 190 -3.89 -1.77 13.51
C ALA A 190 -4.33 -0.92 12.32
N GLU A 191 -4.20 0.39 12.45
CA GLU A 191 -4.47 1.34 11.38
C GLU A 191 -3.23 1.50 10.48
N THR A 192 -3.42 1.34 9.17
CA THR A 192 -2.42 1.77 8.18
C THR A 192 -2.63 3.25 7.91
N LEU A 193 -1.62 4.08 8.14
CA LEU A 193 -1.73 5.53 7.97
C LEU A 193 -1.45 5.94 6.52
N THR A 194 -2.18 6.95 6.05
CA THR A 194 -1.89 7.59 4.76
C THR A 194 -0.94 8.75 5.00
N MET A 195 0.27 8.66 4.44
CA MET A 195 1.30 9.68 4.61
C MET A 195 1.19 10.79 3.56
N GLY A 196 0.77 10.42 2.35
CA GLY A 196 0.62 11.37 1.26
C GLY A 196 0.25 10.69 -0.04
N TYR A 197 0.02 11.50 -1.08
CA TYR A 197 -0.24 11.03 -2.42
C TYR A 197 0.35 11.99 -3.46
N TYR A 198 0.61 11.45 -4.65
CA TYR A 198 1.01 12.23 -5.81
C TYR A 198 0.11 11.89 -7.00
N LEU A 199 -0.53 12.91 -7.57
CA LEU A 199 -1.23 12.81 -8.84
C LEU A 199 -0.35 13.47 -9.92
N PRO A 200 -0.03 12.76 -11.02
CA PRO A 200 0.51 13.37 -12.22
C PRO A 200 -0.30 14.59 -12.69
N ALA A 201 0.14 15.79 -12.33
CA ALA A 201 -0.50 17.06 -12.69
C ALA A 201 0.24 17.80 -13.82
N GLY A 202 1.40 17.28 -14.20
CA GLY A 202 2.29 17.88 -15.19
C GLY A 202 3.10 19.03 -14.59
N PRO A 203 4.19 19.45 -15.24
CA PRO A 203 5.02 20.52 -14.70
C PRO A 203 4.32 21.87 -14.71
N THR A 204 4.56 22.69 -13.69
CA THR A 204 3.95 24.02 -13.52
C THR A 204 4.33 25.03 -14.61
N TRP A 205 5.40 24.77 -15.38
CA TRP A 205 5.81 25.60 -16.52
C TRP A 205 5.05 25.29 -17.81
N ILE A 206 4.17 24.29 -17.80
CA ILE A 206 3.24 24.02 -18.91
C ILE A 206 1.91 24.68 -18.56
N GLU A 207 1.44 25.60 -19.42
CA GLU A 207 0.20 26.37 -19.19
C GLU A 207 -1.05 25.48 -19.18
N ASP A 208 -1.12 24.50 -20.09
CA ASP A 208 -2.16 23.48 -20.12
C ASP A 208 -1.51 22.09 -20.18
N PRO A 209 -1.08 21.53 -19.04
CA PRO A 209 -0.44 20.24 -19.00
C PRO A 209 -1.35 19.12 -19.48
N LYS A 210 -2.67 19.24 -19.24
CA LYS A 210 -3.67 18.24 -19.61
C LYS A 210 -3.69 18.03 -21.13
N GLU A 211 -3.86 19.12 -21.90
CA GLU A 211 -3.87 19.04 -23.35
C GLU A 211 -2.47 18.75 -23.91
N THR A 212 -1.44 19.39 -23.37
CA THR A 212 -0.06 19.28 -23.90
C THR A 212 0.52 17.88 -23.74
N LEU A 213 0.29 17.26 -22.58
CA LEU A 213 0.77 15.91 -22.27
C LEU A 213 -0.25 14.83 -22.66
N GLY A 214 -1.39 15.23 -23.23
CA GLY A 214 -2.40 14.30 -23.75
C GLY A 214 -3.04 13.46 -22.66
N TYR A 215 -3.39 14.05 -21.52
CA TYR A 215 -3.92 13.33 -20.37
C TYR A 215 -5.21 12.53 -20.68
N ASP A 216 -5.99 12.97 -21.66
CA ASP A 216 -7.19 12.25 -22.11
C ASP A 216 -6.91 11.25 -23.26
N MET A 217 -5.65 11.00 -23.61
CA MET A 217 -5.23 10.20 -24.77
C MET A 217 -4.75 8.78 -24.43
N ALA A 218 -4.88 8.34 -23.17
CA ALA A 218 -4.56 6.97 -22.78
C ALA A 218 -5.39 5.94 -23.57
N ASP A 219 -4.86 4.74 -23.78
CA ASP A 219 -5.54 3.66 -24.51
C ASP A 219 -6.97 3.45 -23.97
N CYS A 220 -7.94 3.21 -24.87
CA CYS A 220 -9.31 2.82 -24.52
C CYS A 220 -9.37 1.58 -23.63
N TRP A 221 -8.34 0.72 -23.69
CA TRP A 221 -8.19 -0.39 -22.75
C TRP A 221 -7.99 0.06 -21.29
N ALA A 222 -7.29 1.19 -21.07
CA ALA A 222 -7.10 1.84 -19.78
C ALA A 222 -8.19 2.90 -19.50
N SER A 223 -9.35 2.78 -20.16
CA SER A 223 -10.51 3.67 -20.01
C SER A 223 -10.32 5.13 -20.45
N CYS A 224 -9.21 5.50 -21.10
CA CYS A 224 -8.96 6.89 -21.59
C CYS A 224 -9.06 7.98 -20.51
N MET A 225 -8.65 7.71 -19.27
CA MET A 225 -8.59 8.73 -18.22
C MET A 225 -7.35 8.52 -17.36
N ILE A 226 -6.64 9.59 -17.02
CA ILE A 226 -5.44 9.54 -16.19
C ILE A 226 -5.65 10.32 -14.87
N PRO A 227 -4.79 10.15 -13.84
CA PRO A 227 -3.49 9.48 -13.86
C PRO A 227 -3.58 7.96 -14.03
N PHE A 228 -2.79 7.37 -14.92
CA PHE A 228 -2.66 5.91 -15.04
C PHE A 228 -1.21 5.51 -14.76
N ASP A 229 -0.92 5.33 -13.46
CA ASP A 229 0.41 5.00 -12.98
C ASP A 229 0.63 3.49 -13.02
N TRP A 230 1.44 3.05 -13.98
CA TRP A 230 1.69 1.64 -14.26
C TRP A 230 2.84 1.07 -13.45
N GLY A 231 3.88 1.88 -13.26
CA GLY A 231 5.12 1.47 -12.63
C GLY A 231 5.49 2.37 -11.47
N LEU A 232 5.99 1.76 -10.40
CA LEU A 232 6.64 2.49 -9.30
C LEU A 232 7.87 1.72 -8.85
N GLN A 233 8.91 2.48 -8.51
CA GLN A 233 10.08 1.95 -7.82
C GLN A 233 10.56 2.98 -6.79
N TYR A 234 10.88 2.49 -5.61
CA TYR A 234 11.51 3.26 -4.55
C TYR A 234 13.03 3.18 -4.67
N ASP A 235 13.68 4.31 -4.43
CA ASP A 235 15.12 4.43 -4.28
C ASP A 235 15.45 4.79 -2.83
N PRO A 236 16.35 4.05 -2.16
CA PRO A 236 16.72 4.28 -0.74
C PRO A 236 17.25 5.67 -0.38
N ARG A 237 17.42 6.56 -1.36
CA ARG A 237 17.71 7.99 -1.13
C ARG A 237 16.44 8.83 -0.90
N GLY A 238 15.27 8.20 -0.90
CA GLY A 238 13.96 8.84 -0.70
C GLY A 238 13.26 9.25 -1.99
N TYR A 239 13.61 8.66 -3.14
CA TYR A 239 13.00 8.99 -4.44
C TYR A 239 12.03 7.90 -4.89
N LEU A 240 10.94 8.34 -5.49
CA LEU A 240 9.96 7.50 -6.17
C LEU A 240 10.04 7.76 -7.66
N PHE A 241 10.28 6.71 -8.43
CA PHE A 241 10.20 6.73 -9.88
C PHE A 241 8.84 6.20 -10.29
N ILE A 242 8.01 7.08 -10.83
CA ILE A 242 6.61 6.78 -11.17
C ILE A 242 6.50 6.81 -12.68
N SER A 243 6.04 5.71 -13.27
CA SER A 243 5.78 5.60 -14.71
C SER A 243 4.29 5.76 -14.98
N GLU A 244 3.91 6.91 -15.52
CA GLU A 244 2.57 7.17 -16.04
C GLU A 244 2.53 6.84 -17.54
N MET A 245 1.46 6.20 -17.99
CA MET A 245 1.42 5.58 -19.33
C MET A 245 1.56 6.57 -20.50
N VAL A 246 1.14 7.83 -20.33
CA VAL A 246 1.06 8.81 -21.43
C VAL A 246 2.08 9.93 -21.29
N SER A 247 2.16 10.50 -20.09
CA SER A 247 2.90 11.71 -19.78
C SER A 247 4.35 11.46 -19.39
N GLY A 248 4.71 10.21 -19.07
CA GLY A 248 6.09 9.76 -18.91
C GLY A 248 6.45 9.43 -17.46
N VAL A 249 7.72 9.68 -17.12
CA VAL A 249 8.28 9.30 -15.81
C VAL A 249 8.40 10.52 -14.91
N TYR A 250 7.81 10.42 -13.72
CA TYR A 250 7.91 11.40 -12.65
C TYR A 250 8.91 10.93 -11.61
N VAL A 251 9.69 11.87 -11.08
CA VAL A 251 10.58 11.64 -9.95
C VAL A 251 10.10 12.50 -8.80
N VAL A 252 9.57 11.85 -7.78
CA VAL A 252 9.03 12.51 -6.58
C VAL A 252 9.93 12.16 -5.41
N GLN A 253 10.06 13.07 -4.44
CA GLN A 253 10.78 12.83 -3.20
C GLN A 253 9.82 12.88 -2.03
N MET A 254 9.87 11.86 -1.16
CA MET A 254 9.16 11.85 0.11
C MET A 254 10.06 12.49 1.16
N ASP A 255 9.56 13.50 1.87
CA ASP A 255 10.37 14.25 2.84
C ASP A 255 10.80 13.38 4.02
N GLU A 256 9.94 12.46 4.44
CA GLU A 256 10.13 11.52 5.56
C GLU A 256 11.24 10.49 5.27
N ASP A 257 11.45 10.12 4.00
CA ASP A 257 12.47 9.16 3.57
C ASP A 257 13.71 9.83 2.98
N ARG A 258 13.82 11.15 3.11
CA ARG A 258 14.90 11.93 2.52
C ARG A 258 16.24 11.60 3.15
N ASP A 259 17.18 11.10 2.35
CA ASP A 259 18.56 10.90 2.81
C ASP A 259 19.36 12.22 2.75
N PRO A 260 19.79 12.78 3.90
CA PRO A 260 20.54 14.03 3.92
C PRO A 260 21.93 13.94 3.27
N ARG A 261 22.43 12.73 2.96
CA ARG A 261 23.68 12.51 2.23
C ARG A 261 23.52 12.74 0.73
N TYR A 262 22.28 12.67 0.22
CA TYR A 262 21.96 12.76 -1.21
C TYR A 262 20.92 13.85 -1.47
N LEU A 263 21.22 15.08 -1.08
CA LEU A 263 20.36 16.23 -1.32
C LEU A 263 20.43 16.67 -2.79
N TYR A 264 19.34 16.50 -3.53
CA TYR A 264 19.18 17.10 -4.85
C TYR A 264 18.26 18.32 -4.74
N PRO A 265 18.78 19.55 -4.89
CA PRO A 265 17.92 20.73 -4.89
C PRO A 265 16.97 20.67 -6.11
N PRO A 266 15.74 21.19 -5.98
CA PRO A 266 14.82 21.26 -7.10
C PRO A 266 15.47 22.03 -8.25
N THR A 267 15.38 21.49 -9.47
CA THR A 267 15.94 22.15 -10.67
C THR A 267 15.13 23.39 -11.06
N TYR A 268 13.87 23.44 -10.63
CA TYR A 268 12.96 24.55 -10.83
C TYR A 268 12.37 24.94 -9.48
N THR A 269 12.64 26.17 -9.03
CA THR A 269 11.88 26.80 -7.95
C THR A 269 10.59 27.34 -8.55
N ALA A 270 9.45 27.02 -7.94
CA ALA A 270 8.22 27.75 -8.24
C ALA A 270 8.52 29.24 -8.05
N ILE A 271 8.21 30.05 -9.06
CA ILE A 271 8.21 31.49 -8.89
C ILE A 271 7.04 31.74 -7.94
N GLU A 272 7.31 32.11 -6.69
CA GLU A 272 6.27 32.66 -5.84
C GLU A 272 5.76 33.90 -6.58
N ASP A 273 4.50 33.87 -7.02
CA ASP A 273 3.83 35.08 -7.45
C ASP A 273 3.76 35.98 -6.21
N ASP A 274 4.56 37.05 -6.21
CA ASP A 274 4.42 38.16 -5.28
C ASP A 274 3.05 38.83 -5.52
N GLU A 275 1.97 38.29 -4.92
CA GLU A 275 0.71 39.02 -4.72
C GLU A 275 0.64 39.68 -3.33
#